data_AF-A0A8S4FZR9-F1
#
_entry.id   AF-A0A8S4FZR9-F1
#
_cell.length_a   1.000
_cell.length_b   1.000
_cell.length_c   1.000
_cell.angle_alpha   90.00
_cell.angle_beta   90.00
_cell.angle_gamma   90.00
#
_symmetry.space_group_name_H-M   'P 1'
#
loop_
_entity.id
_entity.type
_entity.pdbx_description
1 polymer ?
#
loop_
_entity_poly.entity_id
_entity_poly.type
_entity_poly.pdbx_seq_one_letter_code
_entity_poly.pdbx_strand_id
1 'polypeptide(L)'
;MNELNAESLTANLLIADLKQQQEMLTNALTDVLRGHLDMRLFTPSQLIDQLSHISSTLQKRLSFPVKDLRKDINNLYKLIYVKARITNYMLFELHIPLISDDEYVLYRTIPVPMKIGQSQLTIRRSMDYIATNFVKNTYIAMDELEVQQCITTDDNNILCHARHPIYNLYNKAAPCEAKLLSQGNALQCNYTQDTCSEKWIKLHKPNHWIFVCCDSYLLRIMCGGQVKTSTTLNNTGMIVIGQDCVMQKEDEIIYAYNTYGNNRVDVDTGIQVPTIDSTNNLVTSRYKPTVQHTYPHTAATRAPGVCETRRGTTQTTPENTRGAGRPAYK
;
A
#
# COMPACT_ATOMS: atom_id res chain seq x y z
N MET A 1 -65.92 -29.13 10.68
CA MET A 1 -65.41 -28.25 9.59
C MET A 1 -64.18 -27.44 10.01
N ASN A 2 -63.85 -27.31 11.30
CA ASN A 2 -62.65 -26.59 11.76
C ASN A 2 -61.37 -27.45 11.82
N GLU A 3 -61.49 -28.76 12.05
CA GLU A 3 -60.31 -29.66 12.14
C GLU A 3 -59.61 -29.89 10.80
N LEU A 4 -60.37 -30.16 9.73
CA LEU A 4 -59.80 -30.37 8.38
C LEU A 4 -59.02 -29.14 7.86
N ASN A 5 -59.46 -27.95 8.24
CA ASN A 5 -58.79 -26.69 7.88
C ASN A 5 -57.52 -26.47 8.71
N ALA A 6 -57.51 -26.90 9.98
CA ALA A 6 -56.33 -26.85 10.84
C ALA A 6 -55.26 -27.87 10.40
N GLU A 7 -55.67 -29.07 10.00
CA GLU A 7 -54.76 -30.10 9.47
C GLU A 7 -54.14 -29.69 8.14
N SER A 8 -54.94 -29.15 7.21
CA SER A 8 -54.45 -28.61 5.93
C SER A 8 -53.48 -27.44 6.13
N LEU A 9 -53.79 -26.53 7.05
CA LEU A 9 -52.88 -25.42 7.40
C LEU A 9 -51.56 -25.95 7.97
N THR A 10 -51.62 -26.93 8.88
CA THR A 10 -50.43 -27.54 9.48
C THR A 10 -49.56 -28.25 8.44
N ALA A 11 -50.18 -29.02 7.53
CA ALA A 11 -49.46 -29.67 6.42
C ALA A 11 -48.78 -28.65 5.50
N ASN A 12 -49.44 -27.54 5.16
CA ASN A 12 -48.85 -26.49 4.35
C ASN A 12 -47.69 -25.78 5.04
N LEU A 13 -47.78 -25.53 6.34
CA LEU A 13 -46.68 -24.97 7.13
C LEU A 13 -45.48 -25.92 7.17
N LEU A 14 -45.70 -27.23 7.36
CA LEU A 14 -44.65 -28.25 7.34
C LEU A 14 -43.98 -28.35 5.96
N ILE A 15 -44.75 -28.31 4.87
CA ILE A 15 -44.20 -28.34 3.51
C ILE A 15 -43.36 -27.08 3.24
N ALA A 16 -43.81 -25.91 3.71
CA ALA A 16 -43.07 -24.67 3.57
C ALA A 16 -41.74 -24.71 4.36
N ASP A 17 -41.77 -25.20 5.59
CA ASP A 17 -40.58 -25.38 6.42
C ASP A 17 -39.58 -26.37 5.79
N LEU A 18 -40.05 -27.53 5.33
CA LEU A 18 -39.20 -28.52 4.64
C LEU A 18 -38.57 -27.95 3.37
N LYS A 19 -39.32 -27.17 2.58
CA LYS A 19 -38.78 -26.49 1.40
C LYS A 19 -37.69 -25.47 1.79
N GLN A 20 -37.93 -24.70 2.84
CA GLN A 20 -36.95 -23.73 3.34
C GLN A 20 -35.67 -24.42 3.82
N GLN A 21 -35.78 -25.54 4.54
CA GLN A 21 -34.63 -26.32 5.00
C GLN A 21 -33.85 -26.92 3.82
N GLN A 22 -34.55 -27.46 2.82
CA GLN A 22 -33.93 -27.99 1.61
C GLN A 22 -33.16 -26.90 0.85
N GLU A 23 -33.74 -25.71 0.71
CA GLU A 23 -33.11 -24.57 0.04
C GLU A 23 -31.89 -24.08 0.82
N MET A 24 -31.98 -23.99 2.16
CA MET A 24 -30.84 -23.64 3.01
C MET A 24 -29.69 -24.64 2.83
N LEU A 25 -29.96 -25.95 2.91
CA LEU A 25 -28.93 -26.98 2.76
C LEU A 25 -28.29 -26.96 1.37
N THR A 26 -29.09 -26.76 0.32
CA THR A 26 -28.59 -26.69 -1.06
C THR A 26 -27.68 -25.49 -1.27
N ASN A 27 -28.08 -24.33 -0.77
CA ASN A 27 -27.26 -23.12 -0.85
C ASN A 27 -25.97 -23.28 -0.04
N ALA A 28 -26.08 -23.79 1.17
CA ALA A 28 -24.93 -23.99 2.03
C ALA A 28 -23.93 -25.00 1.48
N LEU A 29 -24.41 -26.10 0.87
CA LEU A 29 -23.57 -27.03 0.14
C LEU A 29 -22.87 -26.35 -1.03
N THR A 30 -23.59 -25.51 -1.78
CA THR A 30 -23.04 -24.77 -2.92
C THR A 30 -21.93 -23.82 -2.47
N ASP A 31 -22.12 -23.11 -1.35
CA ASP A 31 -21.11 -22.21 -0.79
C ASP A 31 -19.89 -22.98 -0.30
N VAL A 32 -20.09 -24.12 0.37
CA VAL A 32 -18.98 -24.96 0.84
C VAL A 32 -18.22 -25.61 -0.31
N LEU A 33 -18.88 -25.98 -1.41
CA LEU A 33 -18.20 -26.44 -2.63
C LEU A 33 -17.31 -25.34 -3.24
N ARG A 34 -17.65 -24.07 -3.02
CA ARG A 34 -16.81 -22.91 -3.37
C ARG A 34 -15.76 -22.57 -2.31
N GLY A 35 -15.72 -23.32 -1.21
CA GLY A 35 -14.81 -23.11 -0.09
C GLY A 35 -15.26 -22.03 0.90
N HIS A 36 -16.49 -21.52 0.77
CA HIS A 36 -17.03 -20.45 1.61
C HIS A 36 -17.92 -21.00 2.73
N LEU A 37 -17.93 -20.30 3.87
CA LEU A 37 -18.83 -20.62 4.99
C LEU A 37 -20.17 -19.92 4.81
N ASP A 38 -21.25 -20.70 4.66
CA ASP A 38 -22.60 -20.17 4.77
C ASP A 38 -22.90 -19.83 6.25
N MET A 39 -23.18 -18.56 6.52
CA MET A 39 -23.45 -18.04 7.87
C MET A 39 -24.68 -18.66 8.53
N ARG A 40 -25.56 -19.33 7.76
CA ARG A 40 -26.73 -20.06 8.27
C ARG A 40 -26.35 -21.42 8.86
N LEU A 41 -25.26 -22.04 8.39
CA LEU A 41 -24.74 -23.28 8.97
C LEU A 41 -24.04 -23.03 10.30
N PHE A 42 -23.32 -21.90 10.39
CA PHE A 42 -22.57 -21.55 11.57
C PHE A 42 -22.64 -20.05 11.79
N THR A 43 -23.48 -19.65 12.75
CA THR A 43 -23.81 -18.23 12.98
C THR A 43 -22.66 -17.46 13.61
N PRO A 44 -22.60 -16.12 13.44
CA PRO A 44 -21.53 -15.32 14.01
C PRO A 44 -21.37 -15.46 15.52
N SER A 45 -22.47 -15.56 16.28
CA SER A 45 -22.41 -15.78 17.73
C SER A 45 -21.77 -17.12 18.08
N GLN A 46 -22.19 -18.20 17.43
CA GLN A 46 -21.60 -19.53 17.63
C GLN A 46 -20.11 -19.55 17.28
N LEU A 47 -19.72 -18.89 16.19
CA LEU A 47 -18.32 -18.79 15.80
C LEU A 47 -17.50 -18.00 16.83
N ILE A 48 -17.99 -16.84 17.27
CA ILE A 48 -17.31 -16.04 18.32
C ILE A 48 -17.13 -16.86 19.59
N ASP A 49 -18.16 -17.56 20.03
CA ASP A 49 -18.10 -18.37 21.25
C ASP A 49 -17.05 -19.48 21.11
N GLN A 50 -17.07 -20.25 20.02
CA GLN A 50 -16.06 -21.28 19.77
C GLN A 50 -14.64 -20.72 19.66
N LEU A 51 -14.46 -19.61 18.94
CA LEU A 51 -13.14 -18.99 18.79
C LEU A 51 -12.61 -18.43 20.10
N SER A 52 -13.49 -17.92 20.97
CA SER A 52 -13.09 -17.46 22.31
C SER A 52 -12.51 -18.60 23.14
N HIS A 53 -13.12 -19.80 23.08
CA HIS A 53 -12.57 -20.98 23.73
C HIS A 53 -11.23 -21.40 23.12
N ILE A 54 -11.14 -21.45 21.78
CA ILE A 54 -9.91 -21.84 21.08
C ILE A 54 -8.76 -20.87 21.39
N SER A 55 -9.04 -19.57 21.46
CA SER A 55 -8.03 -18.52 21.72
C SER A 55 -7.24 -18.77 23.01
N SER A 56 -7.88 -19.35 24.04
CA SER A 56 -7.24 -19.67 25.31
C SER A 56 -6.17 -20.77 25.20
N THR A 57 -6.23 -21.57 24.14
CA THR A 57 -5.34 -22.70 23.88
C THR A 57 -4.28 -22.41 22.82
N LEU A 58 -4.39 -21.28 22.12
CA LEU A 58 -3.43 -20.91 21.08
C LEU A 58 -2.05 -20.66 21.67
N GLN A 59 -1.02 -20.98 20.88
CA GLN A 59 0.35 -20.65 21.25
C GLN A 59 0.51 -19.13 21.33
N LYS A 60 1.33 -18.65 22.27
CA LYS A 60 1.50 -17.22 22.60
C LYS A 60 1.85 -16.27 21.44
N ARG A 61 2.24 -16.81 20.28
CA ARG A 61 2.66 -16.02 19.09
C ARG A 61 1.71 -16.16 17.90
N LEU A 62 0.59 -16.86 18.08
CA LEU A 62 -0.42 -17.06 17.07
C LEU A 62 -1.70 -16.40 17.52
N SER A 63 -2.27 -15.59 16.64
CA SER A 63 -3.51 -14.87 16.87
C SER A 63 -4.43 -15.00 15.66
N PHE A 64 -5.71 -14.69 15.85
CA PHE A 64 -6.63 -14.59 14.73
C PHE A 64 -6.33 -13.33 13.91
N PRO A 65 -6.61 -13.33 12.60
CA PRO A 65 -6.38 -12.20 11.69
C PRO A 65 -7.32 -11.00 11.90
N VAL A 66 -7.89 -10.87 13.09
CA VAL A 66 -8.81 -9.80 13.48
C VAL A 66 -8.52 -9.39 14.92
N LYS A 67 -8.59 -8.08 15.19
CA LYS A 67 -8.27 -7.52 16.51
C LYS A 67 -9.38 -7.77 17.52
N ASP A 68 -10.64 -7.59 17.09
CA ASP A 68 -11.82 -7.79 17.92
C ASP A 68 -12.78 -8.73 17.21
N LEU A 69 -12.86 -9.98 17.69
CA LEU A 69 -13.75 -11.01 17.14
C LEU A 69 -15.22 -10.56 17.10
N ARG A 70 -15.67 -9.67 17.98
CA ARG A 70 -17.07 -9.22 17.99
C ARG A 70 -17.36 -8.14 16.97
N LYS A 71 -16.38 -7.26 16.72
CA LYS A 71 -16.54 -6.15 15.76
C LYS A 71 -16.21 -6.59 14.34
N ASP A 72 -15.19 -7.42 14.18
CA ASP A 72 -14.57 -7.72 12.90
C ASP A 72 -14.91 -9.13 12.40
N ILE A 73 -15.93 -9.80 12.99
CA ILE A 73 -16.29 -11.18 12.65
C ILE A 73 -16.54 -11.35 11.14
N ASN A 74 -17.17 -10.37 10.51
CA ASN A 74 -17.46 -10.38 9.07
C ASN A 74 -16.18 -10.44 8.21
N ASN A 75 -15.10 -9.81 8.67
CA ASN A 75 -13.81 -9.90 7.99
C ASN A 75 -13.21 -11.28 8.18
N LEU A 76 -13.35 -11.88 9.36
CA LEU A 76 -12.90 -13.24 9.60
C LEU A 76 -13.65 -14.27 8.73
N TYR A 77 -14.98 -14.13 8.56
CA TYR A 77 -15.76 -15.03 7.69
C TYR A 77 -15.22 -15.09 6.25
N LYS A 78 -14.71 -13.97 5.73
CA LYS A 78 -14.09 -13.91 4.38
C LYS A 78 -12.77 -14.67 4.30
N LEU A 79 -12.11 -14.89 5.44
CA LEU A 79 -10.83 -15.58 5.55
C LEU A 79 -10.98 -17.07 5.86
N ILE A 80 -12.14 -17.50 6.36
CA ILE A 80 -12.41 -18.90 6.67
C ILE A 80 -12.61 -19.67 5.37
N TYR A 81 -11.89 -20.78 5.26
CA TYR A 81 -12.05 -21.73 4.18
C TYR A 81 -12.74 -22.99 4.71
N VAL A 82 -13.77 -23.47 4.02
CA VAL A 82 -14.55 -24.64 4.46
C VAL A 82 -14.36 -25.81 3.50
N LYS A 83 -14.17 -27.00 4.07
CA LYS A 83 -14.27 -28.28 3.34
C LYS A 83 -15.46 -29.08 3.84
N ALA A 84 -16.22 -29.67 2.92
CA ALA A 84 -17.19 -30.70 3.27
C ALA A 84 -16.61 -32.09 3.00
N ARG A 85 -16.89 -33.03 3.90
CA ARG A 85 -16.69 -34.46 3.66
C ARG A 85 -18.01 -35.20 3.93
N ILE A 86 -18.38 -36.06 3.00
CA ILE A 86 -19.57 -36.91 3.14
C ILE A 86 -19.08 -38.32 3.46
N THR A 87 -19.53 -38.83 4.60
CA THR A 87 -19.38 -40.23 4.99
C THR A 87 -20.77 -40.77 5.31
N ASN A 88 -21.00 -41.30 6.52
CA ASN A 88 -22.34 -41.55 7.06
C ASN A 88 -23.02 -40.27 7.55
N TYR A 89 -22.22 -39.22 7.76
CA TYR A 89 -22.66 -37.87 8.11
C TYR A 89 -22.00 -36.86 7.18
N MET A 90 -22.62 -35.70 7.04
CA MET A 90 -22.01 -34.54 6.40
C MET A 90 -21.18 -33.77 7.44
N LEU A 91 -19.88 -33.72 7.24
CA LEU A 91 -18.95 -33.01 8.13
C LEU A 91 -18.42 -31.76 7.44
N PHE A 92 -18.54 -30.62 8.13
CA PHE A 92 -17.93 -29.37 7.71
C PHE A 92 -16.66 -29.12 8.52
N GLU A 93 -15.53 -29.02 7.83
CA GLU A 93 -14.22 -28.71 8.39
C GLU A 93 -13.91 -27.25 8.10
N LEU A 94 -13.90 -26.41 9.15
CA LEU A 94 -13.57 -24.99 9.05
C LEU A 94 -12.07 -24.80 9.25
N HIS A 95 -11.40 -24.29 8.22
CA HIS A 95 -10.01 -23.85 8.29
C HIS A 95 -9.97 -22.35 8.57
N ILE A 96 -9.55 -22.00 9.77
CA ILE A 96 -9.43 -20.61 10.22
C ILE A 96 -7.94 -20.26 10.19
N PRO A 97 -7.54 -19.26 9.39
CA PRO A 97 -6.13 -18.86 9.34
C PRO A 97 -5.71 -18.27 10.69
N LEU A 98 -4.49 -18.62 11.09
CA LEU A 98 -3.79 -18.00 12.22
C LEU A 98 -2.66 -17.15 11.66
N ILE A 99 -2.42 -16.01 12.29
CA ILE A 99 -1.34 -15.10 11.93
C ILE A 99 -0.29 -15.10 13.05
N SER A 100 0.96 -14.90 12.64
CA SER A 100 2.03 -14.59 13.60
C SER A 100 1.91 -13.14 14.03
N ASP A 101 2.38 -12.81 15.22
CA ASP A 101 2.51 -11.42 15.70
C ASP A 101 3.63 -10.64 14.99
N ASP A 102 4.08 -11.11 13.82
CA ASP A 102 5.20 -10.55 13.10
C ASP A 102 4.69 -9.62 12.01
N GLU A 103 4.82 -8.32 12.27
CA GLU A 103 4.49 -7.29 11.29
C GLU A 103 5.71 -6.99 10.41
N TYR A 104 5.47 -6.90 9.10
CA TYR A 104 6.46 -6.49 8.11
C TYR A 104 5.93 -5.29 7.33
N VAL A 105 6.80 -4.32 7.08
CA VAL A 105 6.50 -3.20 6.19
C VAL A 105 6.85 -3.61 4.77
N LEU A 106 5.88 -3.59 3.88
CA LEU A 106 6.05 -3.95 2.48
C LEU A 106 6.52 -2.75 1.65
N TYR A 107 7.65 -2.90 0.97
CA TYR A 107 8.20 -1.92 0.04
C TYR A 107 8.12 -2.46 -1.38
N ARG A 108 7.62 -1.63 -2.31
CA ARG A 108 7.70 -1.90 -3.74
C ARG A 108 9.02 -1.41 -4.28
N THR A 109 9.76 -2.28 -4.94
CA THR A 109 11.04 -1.95 -5.56
C THR A 109 10.80 -1.35 -6.94
N ILE A 110 11.13 -0.08 -7.14
CA ILE A 110 11.03 0.60 -8.44
C ILE A 110 12.43 1.09 -8.84
N PRO A 111 13.03 0.54 -9.90
CA PRO A 111 14.34 0.98 -10.33
C PRO A 111 14.16 2.23 -11.18
N VAL A 112 14.69 3.36 -10.70
CA VAL A 112 14.62 4.63 -11.41
C VAL A 112 15.90 4.78 -12.24
N PRO A 113 15.82 4.78 -13.59
CA PRO A 113 16.98 4.99 -14.44
C PRO A 113 17.61 6.35 -14.18
N MET A 114 18.94 6.40 -14.11
CA MET A 114 19.71 7.63 -14.00
C MET A 114 20.44 7.91 -15.32
N LYS A 115 20.20 9.08 -15.90
CA LYS A 115 20.86 9.50 -17.14
C LYS A 115 22.34 9.81 -16.87
N ILE A 116 23.22 9.24 -17.70
CA ILE A 116 24.66 9.56 -17.76
C ILE A 116 25.03 9.75 -19.22
N GLY A 117 25.22 11.02 -19.62
CA GLY A 117 25.46 11.36 -21.03
C GLY A 117 24.25 10.96 -21.90
N GLN A 118 24.48 10.10 -22.90
CA GLN A 118 23.43 9.56 -23.78
C GLN A 118 22.89 8.18 -23.32
N SER A 119 23.44 7.62 -22.24
CA SER A 119 23.00 6.35 -21.68
C SER A 119 22.18 6.56 -20.41
N GLN A 120 21.48 5.50 -20.00
CA GLN A 120 20.84 5.41 -18.69
C GLN A 120 21.41 4.22 -17.91
N LEU A 121 21.71 4.42 -16.63
CA LEU A 121 22.03 3.35 -15.69
C LEU A 121 20.78 2.99 -14.89
N THR A 122 20.43 1.71 -14.86
CA THR A 122 19.29 1.20 -14.09
C THR A 122 19.76 0.09 -13.16
N ILE A 123 19.50 0.22 -11.85
CA ILE A 123 19.79 -0.86 -10.91
C ILE A 123 18.90 -2.06 -11.25
N ARG A 124 19.51 -3.24 -11.38
CA ARG A 124 18.78 -4.49 -11.57
C ARG A 124 18.09 -4.87 -10.27
N ARG A 125 16.76 -4.98 -10.34
CA ARG A 125 15.98 -5.48 -9.22
C ARG A 125 16.14 -6.99 -9.07
N SER A 126 16.24 -7.44 -7.83
CA SER A 126 16.21 -8.86 -7.49
C SER A 126 14.76 -9.39 -7.40
N MET A 127 13.86 -8.61 -6.80
CA MET A 127 12.44 -8.92 -6.60
C MET A 127 11.59 -7.66 -6.68
N ASP A 128 10.29 -7.82 -6.96
CA ASP A 128 9.35 -6.69 -7.10
C ASP A 128 9.03 -6.03 -5.75
N TYR A 129 9.03 -6.80 -4.66
CA TYR A 129 8.74 -6.34 -3.32
C TYR A 129 9.73 -6.87 -2.29
N ILE A 130 9.98 -6.06 -1.25
CA ILE A 130 10.72 -6.45 -0.05
C ILE A 130 9.87 -6.09 1.16
N ALA A 131 9.54 -7.09 1.98
CA ALA A 131 8.90 -6.90 3.26
C ALA A 131 9.98 -6.89 4.35
N THR A 132 10.03 -5.88 5.22
CA THR A 132 11.04 -5.80 6.29
C THR A 132 10.42 -5.72 7.68
N ASN A 133 11.06 -6.38 8.64
CA ASN A 133 10.82 -6.18 10.05
C ASN A 133 12.11 -5.61 10.65
N PHE A 134 12.13 -4.30 10.87
CA PHE A 134 13.30 -3.60 11.40
C PHE A 134 13.59 -3.94 12.87
N VAL A 135 12.58 -4.35 13.65
CA VAL A 135 12.79 -4.77 15.05
C VAL A 135 13.57 -6.09 15.10
N LYS A 136 13.25 -7.02 14.20
CA LYS A 136 13.91 -8.33 14.11
C LYS A 136 15.12 -8.34 13.20
N ASN A 137 15.39 -7.24 12.49
CA ASN A 137 16.43 -7.15 11.47
C ASN A 137 16.27 -8.24 10.40
N THR A 138 15.03 -8.47 9.96
CA THR A 138 14.71 -9.49 8.94
C THR A 138 14.03 -8.90 7.71
N TYR A 139 14.12 -9.62 6.59
CA TYR A 139 13.39 -9.32 5.38
C TYR A 139 12.87 -10.58 4.70
N ILE A 140 11.85 -10.38 3.87
CA ILE A 140 11.27 -11.36 2.95
C ILE A 140 11.25 -10.69 1.58
N ALA A 141 11.70 -11.40 0.55
CA ALA A 141 11.62 -10.93 -0.82
C ALA A 141 10.46 -11.62 -1.53
N MET A 142 9.66 -10.88 -2.28
CA MET A 142 8.42 -11.36 -2.88
C MET A 142 8.25 -10.80 -4.29
N ASP A 143 7.65 -11.57 -5.18
CA ASP A 143 7.24 -11.10 -6.51
C ASP A 143 5.82 -10.50 -6.50
N GLU A 144 5.44 -9.85 -7.61
CA GLU A 144 4.12 -9.24 -7.76
C GLU A 144 2.97 -10.27 -7.68
N LEU A 145 3.16 -11.49 -8.19
CA LEU A 145 2.13 -12.55 -8.16
C LEU A 145 1.88 -13.02 -6.72
N GLU A 146 2.91 -13.11 -5.89
CA GLU A 146 2.81 -13.49 -4.50
C GLU A 146 2.08 -12.44 -3.66
N VAL A 147 2.38 -11.16 -3.89
CA VAL A 147 1.67 -10.07 -3.22
C VAL A 147 0.19 -10.04 -3.64
N GLN A 148 -0.12 -10.31 -4.90
CA GLN A 148 -1.51 -10.40 -5.40
C GLN A 148 -2.31 -11.57 -4.79
N GLN A 149 -1.64 -12.59 -4.26
CA GLN A 149 -2.28 -13.71 -3.58
C GLN A 149 -2.46 -13.47 -2.08
N CYS A 150 -1.94 -12.36 -1.54
CA CYS A 150 -2.21 -11.96 -0.17
C CYS A 150 -3.66 -11.47 -0.03
N ILE A 151 -4.19 -11.58 1.19
CA ILE A 151 -5.55 -11.18 1.49
C ILE A 151 -5.57 -9.78 2.08
N THR A 152 -6.24 -8.85 1.40
CA THR A 152 -6.42 -7.48 1.91
C THR A 152 -7.36 -7.48 3.11
N THR A 153 -6.89 -7.01 4.26
CA THR A 153 -7.70 -6.89 5.48
C THR A 153 -8.30 -5.51 5.66
N ASP A 154 -7.58 -4.47 5.24
CA ASP A 154 -8.03 -3.07 5.17
C ASP A 154 -7.20 -2.31 4.12
N ASP A 155 -7.40 -0.99 4.01
CA ASP A 155 -6.75 -0.14 3.00
C ASP A 155 -5.21 -0.14 3.06
N ASN A 156 -4.61 -0.51 4.19
CA ASN A 156 -3.17 -0.46 4.41
C ASN A 156 -2.54 -1.80 4.78
N ASN A 157 -3.34 -2.80 5.14
CA ASN A 157 -2.87 -4.08 5.65
C ASN A 157 -3.28 -5.24 4.73
N ILE A 158 -2.31 -6.11 4.47
CA ILE A 158 -2.48 -7.36 3.74
C ILE A 158 -1.92 -8.50 4.57
N LEU A 159 -2.56 -9.66 4.47
CA LEU A 159 -2.10 -10.90 5.09
C LEU A 159 -1.52 -11.82 4.03
N CYS A 160 -0.24 -12.11 4.18
CA CYS A 160 0.51 -12.93 3.25
C CYS A 160 0.91 -14.25 3.90
N HIS A 161 0.88 -15.32 3.12
CA HIS A 161 1.52 -16.57 3.52
C HIS A 161 3.05 -16.42 3.42
N ALA A 162 3.76 -16.80 4.47
CA ALA A 162 5.23 -16.84 4.48
C ALA A 162 5.72 -18.05 3.66
N ARG A 163 5.70 -17.95 2.33
CA ARG A 163 6.16 -19.01 1.41
C ARG A 163 7.67 -19.02 1.24
N HIS A 164 8.31 -17.88 1.45
CA HIS A 164 9.75 -17.73 1.38
C HIS A 164 10.41 -17.77 2.76
N PRO A 165 11.67 -18.22 2.83
CA PRO A 165 12.46 -18.07 4.03
C PRO A 165 12.59 -16.60 4.44
N ILE A 166 12.57 -16.37 5.75
CA ILE A 166 12.83 -15.07 6.35
C ILE A 166 14.35 -14.94 6.52
N TYR A 167 14.94 -13.91 5.91
CA TYR A 167 16.38 -13.70 5.88
C TYR A 167 16.79 -12.56 6.81
N ASN A 168 18.06 -12.55 7.25
CA ASN A 168 18.63 -11.45 8.01
C ASN A 168 18.93 -10.25 7.09
N LEU A 169 18.46 -9.06 7.47
CA LEU A 169 18.57 -7.81 6.72
C LEU A 169 20.02 -7.36 6.48
N TYR A 170 20.95 -7.71 7.38
CA TYR A 170 22.37 -7.35 7.31
C TYR A 170 23.25 -8.45 6.71
N ASN A 171 22.65 -9.50 6.13
CA ASN A 171 23.41 -10.54 5.45
C ASN A 171 24.24 -9.93 4.30
N LYS A 172 25.53 -10.27 4.21
CA LYS A 172 26.40 -9.82 3.11
C LYS A 172 25.89 -10.26 1.73
N ALA A 173 25.19 -11.40 1.67
CA ALA A 173 24.56 -11.93 0.47
C ALA A 173 23.14 -11.36 0.24
N ALA A 174 22.65 -10.45 1.09
CA ALA A 174 21.36 -9.81 0.89
C ALA A 174 21.32 -9.05 -0.46
N PRO A 175 20.15 -9.00 -1.11
CA PRO A 175 20.01 -8.28 -2.35
C PRO A 175 20.16 -6.76 -2.15
N CYS A 176 20.32 -6.03 -3.25
CA CYS A 176 20.57 -4.58 -3.24
C CYS A 176 19.52 -3.82 -2.42
N GLU A 177 18.26 -4.19 -2.61
CA GLU A 177 17.09 -3.56 -1.99
C GLU A 177 17.11 -3.73 -0.46
N ALA A 178 17.42 -4.93 0.02
CA ALA A 178 17.56 -5.19 1.44
C ALA A 178 18.75 -4.43 2.04
N LYS A 179 19.89 -4.39 1.35
CA LYS A 179 21.08 -3.62 1.76
C LYS A 179 20.82 -2.11 1.81
N LEU A 180 20.00 -1.60 0.88
CA LEU A 180 19.61 -0.19 0.86
C LEU A 180 18.82 0.16 2.12
N LEU A 181 17.91 -0.72 2.54
CA LEU A 181 17.13 -0.55 3.76
C LEU A 181 17.95 -0.80 5.05
N SER A 182 19.04 -1.56 4.96
CA SER A 182 19.92 -1.87 6.09
C SER A 182 20.99 -0.79 6.39
N GLN A 183 20.99 0.34 5.68
CA GLN A 183 21.95 1.45 5.83
C GLN A 183 23.43 1.01 5.79
N GLY A 184 23.75 -0.04 5.02
CA GLY A 184 25.12 -0.53 4.91
C GLY A 184 26.02 0.44 4.12
N ASN A 185 27.22 0.73 4.63
CA ASN A 185 28.18 1.67 4.03
C ASN A 185 28.75 1.25 2.65
N ALA A 186 28.39 0.08 2.12
CA ALA A 186 28.84 -0.41 0.82
C ALA A 186 27.70 -1.08 0.05
N LEU A 187 26.99 -0.28 -0.76
CA LEU A 187 25.98 -0.75 -1.71
C LEU A 187 26.68 -1.23 -2.99
N GLN A 188 26.85 -2.55 -3.12
CA GLN A 188 27.28 -3.19 -4.36
C GLN A 188 26.05 -3.79 -5.03
N CYS A 189 25.55 -3.08 -6.03
CA CYS A 189 24.33 -3.45 -6.76
C CYS A 189 24.64 -3.64 -8.24
N ASN A 190 24.08 -4.69 -8.84
CA ASN A 190 24.17 -4.90 -10.27
C ASN A 190 23.31 -3.87 -10.99
N TYR A 191 23.79 -3.37 -12.13
CA TYR A 191 23.06 -2.40 -12.96
C TYR A 191 23.14 -2.79 -14.43
N THR A 192 22.20 -2.28 -15.24
CA THR A 192 22.31 -2.26 -16.69
C THR A 192 22.64 -0.85 -17.17
N GLN A 193 23.34 -0.80 -18.29
CA GLN A 193 23.54 0.41 -19.05
C GLN A 193 22.86 0.21 -20.40
N ASP A 194 21.88 1.05 -20.69
CA ASP A 194 21.11 1.00 -21.92
C ASP A 194 21.07 2.39 -22.57
N THR A 195 20.67 2.46 -23.84
CA THR A 195 20.35 3.74 -24.48
C THR A 195 19.25 4.43 -23.69
N CYS A 196 19.34 5.76 -23.53
CA CYS A 196 18.28 6.48 -22.84
C CYS A 196 16.94 6.27 -23.55
N SER A 197 15.91 5.96 -22.76
CA SER A 197 14.52 5.84 -23.22
C SER A 197 13.61 6.56 -22.24
N GLU A 198 12.64 7.30 -22.74
CA GLU A 198 11.66 7.97 -21.88
C GLU A 198 10.74 6.94 -21.21
N LYS A 199 10.39 7.18 -19.94
CA LYS A 199 9.56 6.26 -19.17
C LYS A 199 8.60 6.99 -18.25
N TRP A 200 7.38 6.46 -18.17
CA TRP A 200 6.37 6.83 -17.18
C TRP A 200 6.13 5.64 -16.26
N ILE A 201 6.42 5.80 -14.97
CA ILE A 201 6.32 4.73 -13.97
C ILE A 201 5.24 5.11 -12.97
N LYS A 202 4.16 4.34 -12.96
CA LYS A 202 3.03 4.54 -12.04
C LYS A 202 3.42 4.18 -10.60
N LEU A 203 3.11 5.05 -9.65
CA LEU A 203 3.30 4.80 -8.22
C LEU A 203 2.05 4.17 -7.57
N HIS A 204 2.19 3.73 -6.32
CA HIS A 204 1.10 3.12 -5.55
C HIS A 204 -0.04 4.11 -5.26
N LYS A 205 0.27 5.41 -5.16
CA LYS A 205 -0.74 6.46 -4.99
C LYS A 205 -1.40 6.78 -6.35
N PRO A 206 -2.73 7.00 -6.38
CA PRO A 206 -3.38 7.43 -7.60
C PRO A 206 -2.77 8.74 -8.09
N ASN A 207 -2.66 8.89 -9.41
CA ASN A 207 -2.16 10.08 -10.09
C ASN A 207 -0.71 10.48 -9.78
N HIS A 208 0.05 9.63 -9.12
CA HIS A 208 1.48 9.85 -8.87
C HIS A 208 2.31 9.03 -9.85
N TRP A 209 3.25 9.68 -10.51
CA TRP A 209 4.10 9.09 -11.53
C TRP A 209 5.55 9.52 -11.36
N ILE A 210 6.49 8.63 -11.65
CA ILE A 210 7.87 8.99 -11.92
C ILE A 210 8.00 9.12 -13.44
N PHE A 211 8.65 10.19 -13.88
CA PHE A 211 8.98 10.39 -15.28
C PHE A 211 10.50 10.37 -15.48
N VAL A 212 10.92 9.82 -16.61
CA VAL A 212 12.31 9.81 -17.06
C VAL A 212 12.35 10.47 -18.43
N CYS A 213 13.04 11.60 -18.53
CA CYS A 213 13.26 12.36 -19.75
C CYS A 213 14.66 12.06 -20.30
N CYS A 214 14.74 11.77 -21.59
CA CYS A 214 16.02 11.76 -22.29
C CYS A 214 16.41 13.15 -22.74
N ASP A 215 15.45 13.94 -23.22
CA ASP A 215 15.64 15.34 -23.58
C ASP A 215 14.58 16.20 -22.89
N SER A 216 14.76 17.52 -22.97
CA SER A 216 13.79 18.46 -22.41
C SER A 216 12.54 18.50 -23.30
N TYR A 217 11.37 18.24 -22.73
CA TYR A 217 10.10 18.27 -23.48
C TYR A 217 9.04 19.13 -22.80
N LEU A 218 8.14 19.67 -23.61
CA LEU A 218 7.02 20.48 -23.14
C LEU A 218 5.87 19.58 -22.66
N LEU A 219 5.51 19.74 -21.40
CA LEU A 219 4.36 19.10 -20.78
C LEU A 219 3.21 20.09 -20.65
N ARG A 220 2.00 19.67 -21.05
CA ARG A 220 0.76 20.43 -20.84
C ARG A 220 -0.16 19.66 -19.91
N ILE A 221 -0.68 20.33 -18.89
CA ILE A 221 -1.70 19.79 -17.99
C ILE A 221 -2.97 20.60 -18.19
N MET A 222 -4.02 19.93 -18.63
CA MET A 222 -5.34 20.50 -18.91
C MET A 222 -6.33 20.00 -17.87
N CYS A 223 -7.04 20.89 -17.19
CA CYS A 223 -8.08 20.51 -16.22
C CYS A 223 -9.36 21.28 -16.55
N GLY A 224 -10.51 20.62 -16.57
CA GLY A 224 -11.78 21.27 -16.94
C GLY A 224 -11.77 21.88 -18.35
N GLY A 225 -11.02 21.27 -19.28
CA GLY A 225 -10.91 21.75 -20.67
C GLY A 225 -9.98 22.95 -20.89
N GLN A 226 -9.31 23.45 -19.85
CA GLN A 226 -8.36 24.56 -19.96
C GLN A 226 -6.95 24.12 -19.58
N VAL A 227 -5.93 24.63 -20.29
CA VAL A 227 -4.53 24.43 -19.92
C VAL A 227 -4.26 25.17 -18.60
N LYS A 228 -4.08 24.42 -17.52
CA LYS A 228 -3.72 24.98 -16.21
C LYS A 228 -2.22 25.19 -16.07
N THR A 229 -1.42 24.32 -16.68
CA THR A 229 0.04 24.37 -16.55
C THR A 229 0.71 23.94 -17.85
N SER A 230 1.74 24.67 -18.23
CA SER A 230 2.66 24.30 -19.30
C SER A 230 4.08 24.45 -18.77
N THR A 231 4.81 23.34 -18.67
CA THR A 231 6.17 23.32 -18.10
C THR A 231 7.09 22.46 -18.93
N THR A 232 8.39 22.73 -18.87
CA THR A 232 9.40 21.87 -19.51
C THR A 232 9.89 20.87 -18.48
N LEU A 233 9.76 19.57 -18.77
CA LEU A 233 10.36 18.54 -17.95
C LEU A 233 11.75 18.20 -18.46
N ASN A 234 12.68 17.98 -17.53
CA ASN A 234 14.02 17.50 -17.82
C ASN A 234 14.43 16.44 -16.79
N ASN A 235 15.44 15.65 -17.14
CA ASN A 235 16.01 14.63 -16.28
C ASN A 235 14.97 13.63 -15.74
N THR A 236 14.96 13.37 -14.45
CA THR A 236 14.07 12.39 -13.82
C THR A 236 13.43 13.04 -12.60
N GLY A 237 12.13 12.82 -12.44
CA GLY A 237 11.38 13.45 -11.36
C GLY A 237 10.07 12.75 -11.07
N MET A 238 9.34 13.30 -10.11
CA MET A 238 8.01 12.86 -9.76
C MET A 238 7.00 13.93 -10.16
N ILE A 239 5.84 13.49 -10.63
CA ILE A 239 4.72 14.36 -10.95
C ILE A 239 3.43 13.83 -10.32
N VAL A 240 2.61 14.75 -9.86
CA VAL A 240 1.29 14.49 -9.31
C VAL A 240 0.27 15.18 -10.19
N ILE A 241 -0.71 14.42 -10.68
CA ILE A 241 -1.77 14.92 -11.55
C ILE A 241 -3.03 15.15 -10.70
N GLY A 242 -3.60 16.36 -10.78
CA GLY A 242 -4.88 16.64 -10.13
C GLY A 242 -6.02 15.78 -10.70
N GLN A 243 -7.09 15.59 -9.92
CA GLN A 243 -8.33 15.01 -10.45
C GLN A 243 -8.90 15.89 -11.56
N ASP A 244 -9.62 15.29 -12.51
CA ASP A 244 -10.20 15.95 -13.68
C ASP A 244 -9.18 16.65 -14.59
N CYS A 245 -7.91 16.28 -14.45
CA CYS A 245 -6.82 16.76 -15.28
C CYS A 245 -6.35 15.68 -16.26
N VAL A 246 -5.90 16.14 -17.42
CA VAL A 246 -5.27 15.36 -18.47
C VAL A 246 -3.89 15.94 -18.68
N MET A 247 -2.89 15.07 -18.63
CA MET A 247 -1.53 15.42 -18.98
C MET A 247 -1.27 15.00 -20.43
N GLN A 248 -0.72 15.92 -21.21
CA GLN A 248 -0.33 15.69 -22.59
C GLN A 248 1.13 16.06 -22.77
N LYS A 249 1.87 15.15 -23.42
CA LYS A 249 3.23 15.35 -23.90
C LYS A 249 3.26 14.85 -25.33
N GLU A 250 3.36 15.77 -26.29
CA GLU A 250 3.30 15.44 -27.72
C GLU A 250 2.10 14.53 -28.03
N ASP A 251 2.36 13.28 -28.45
CA ASP A 251 1.35 12.27 -28.79
C ASP A 251 0.96 11.36 -27.61
N GLU A 252 1.59 11.52 -26.45
CA GLU A 252 1.28 10.76 -25.22
C GLU A 252 0.28 11.50 -24.34
N ILE A 253 -0.75 10.77 -23.86
CA ILE A 253 -1.77 11.31 -22.96
C ILE A 253 -1.89 10.43 -21.73
N ILE A 254 -1.80 11.04 -20.55
CA ILE A 254 -2.06 10.40 -19.25
C ILE A 254 -3.31 11.02 -18.65
N TYR A 255 -4.32 10.18 -18.43
CA TYR A 255 -5.55 10.56 -17.75
C TYR A 255 -5.40 10.39 -16.24
N ALA A 256 -5.77 11.43 -15.48
CA ALA A 256 -5.90 11.30 -14.04
C ALA A 256 -7.08 10.37 -13.69
N TYR A 257 -6.87 9.54 -12.68
CA TYR A 257 -7.92 8.79 -12.02
C TYR A 257 -8.72 9.72 -11.11
N ASN A 258 -10.05 9.69 -11.26
CA ASN A 258 -10.98 10.48 -10.48
C ASN A 258 -11.52 9.63 -9.33
N THR A 259 -11.37 10.12 -8.10
CA THR A 259 -11.96 9.50 -6.91
C THR A 259 -13.16 10.33 -6.47
N TYR A 260 -14.34 10.05 -7.01
CA TYR A 260 -15.59 10.61 -6.46
C TYR A 260 -16.01 9.77 -5.25
N GLY A 261 -15.43 10.09 -4.09
CA GLY A 261 -15.81 9.52 -2.78
C GLY A 261 -16.40 10.62 -1.88
N ASN A 262 -17.48 10.30 -1.16
CA ASN A 262 -18.27 11.22 -0.32
C ASN A 262 -17.43 12.26 0.48
N ASN A 263 -17.76 13.54 0.26
CA ASN A 263 -17.60 14.69 1.17
C ASN A 263 -16.23 14.98 1.80
N ARG A 264 -15.14 15.02 1.02
CA ARG A 264 -14.00 15.86 1.38
C ARG A 264 -13.45 16.58 0.14
N VAL A 265 -13.85 17.85 0.00
CA VAL A 265 -13.19 18.82 -0.88
C VAL A 265 -11.92 19.25 -0.16
N ASP A 266 -10.79 18.67 -0.55
CA ASP A 266 -9.48 19.21 -0.18
C ASP A 266 -8.88 19.82 -1.44
N VAL A 267 -9.01 21.15 -1.56
CA VAL A 267 -8.40 21.94 -2.62
C VAL A 267 -7.12 22.51 -2.04
N ASP A 268 -6.07 21.69 -2.05
CA ASP A 268 -4.70 22.20 -1.91
C ASP A 268 -4.05 22.23 -3.30
N THR A 269 -4.13 23.39 -3.95
CA THR A 269 -3.52 23.65 -5.27
C THR A 269 -2.06 24.08 -5.14
N GLY A 270 -1.25 23.28 -4.46
CA GLY A 270 0.20 23.40 -4.42
C GLY A 270 0.86 22.25 -5.15
N ILE A 271 1.09 22.37 -6.47
CA ILE A 271 2.00 21.44 -7.17
C ILE A 271 3.42 21.80 -6.74
N GLN A 272 3.93 21.11 -5.72
CA GLN A 272 5.36 21.07 -5.46
C GLN A 272 5.96 19.93 -6.29
N VAL A 273 6.88 20.26 -7.19
CA VAL A 273 7.74 19.29 -7.86
C VAL A 273 9.00 19.17 -7.00
N PRO A 274 9.13 18.17 -6.11
CA PRO A 274 10.38 17.95 -5.42
C PRO A 274 11.43 17.49 -6.43
N THR A 275 12.53 18.23 -6.52
CA THR A 275 13.76 17.76 -7.15
C THR A 275 14.36 16.68 -6.27
N ILE A 276 14.51 15.47 -6.82
CA ILE A 276 15.28 14.41 -6.17
C ILE A 276 16.74 14.73 -6.40
N ASP A 277 17.39 15.37 -5.41
CA ASP A 277 18.83 15.56 -5.46
C ASP A 277 19.53 14.20 -5.31
N SER A 278 20.59 13.99 -6.08
CA SER A 278 21.26 12.68 -6.26
C SER A 278 22.10 12.24 -5.07
N THR A 279 22.09 12.99 -3.96
CA THR A 279 22.85 12.67 -2.74
C THR A 279 21.92 12.32 -1.58
N ASN A 280 21.83 11.02 -1.28
CA ASN A 280 21.11 10.36 -0.17
C ASN A 280 19.58 10.20 -0.33
N ASN A 281 19.16 9.25 -1.18
CA ASN A 281 17.75 8.97 -1.42
C ASN A 281 17.22 7.76 -0.61
N LEU A 282 16.95 7.99 0.67
CA LEU A 282 15.84 7.34 1.37
C LEU A 282 14.71 8.36 1.47
N VAL A 283 13.74 8.30 0.56
CA VAL A 283 12.50 9.06 0.70
C VAL A 283 11.61 8.34 1.72
N THR A 284 11.91 8.51 3.01
CA THR A 284 10.94 8.21 4.08
C THR A 284 9.97 9.37 4.18
N SER A 285 8.81 9.26 3.54
CA SER A 285 7.71 10.18 3.80
C SER A 285 7.12 9.92 5.19
N ARG A 286 7.66 10.56 6.23
CA ARG A 286 6.95 10.72 7.51
C ARG A 286 6.03 11.93 7.38
N TYR A 287 4.75 11.70 7.10
CA TYR A 287 3.75 12.75 7.23
C TYR A 287 3.28 12.80 8.69
N LYS A 288 3.55 13.91 9.38
CA LYS A 288 2.88 14.28 10.64
C LYS A 288 1.66 15.12 10.26
N PRO A 289 0.41 14.70 10.53
CA PRO A 289 -0.74 15.55 10.30
C PRO A 289 -0.77 16.65 11.37
N THR A 290 -0.59 17.91 10.95
CA THR A 290 -0.87 19.08 11.78
C THR A 290 -2.37 19.35 11.73
N VAL A 291 -3.07 19.13 12.84
CA VAL A 291 -4.47 19.53 13.00
C VAL A 291 -4.49 21.04 13.30
N GLN A 292 -4.90 21.86 12.33
CA GLN A 292 -5.30 23.24 12.61
C GLN A 292 -6.83 23.30 12.71
N HIS A 293 -7.31 23.59 13.91
CA HIS A 293 -8.69 24.01 14.15
C HIS A 293 -8.89 25.41 13.56
N THR A 294 -9.79 25.56 12.61
CA THR A 294 -10.32 26.83 12.13
C THR A 294 -11.57 27.22 12.90
N TYR A 295 -11.71 28.52 13.21
CA TYR A 295 -12.91 29.37 13.10
C TYR A 295 -12.57 30.83 13.47
N PRO A 296 -13.36 31.86 13.06
CA PRO A 296 -12.89 32.74 11.98
C PRO A 296 -12.94 34.26 12.26
N HIS A 297 -12.43 35.00 11.25
CA HIS A 297 -12.68 36.39 10.83
C HIS A 297 -12.41 37.58 11.77
N THR A 298 -11.51 38.47 11.33
CA THR A 298 -11.88 39.85 10.92
C THR A 298 -10.79 40.50 10.07
N ALA A 299 -11.24 41.36 9.16
CA ALA A 299 -10.50 41.96 8.05
C ALA A 299 -9.65 43.17 8.44
N ALA A 300 -8.59 43.46 7.67
CA ALA A 300 -8.16 44.82 7.31
C ALA A 300 -7.05 44.85 6.23
N THR A 301 -7.45 45.31 5.04
CA THR A 301 -6.87 46.44 4.26
C THR A 301 -5.34 46.61 4.05
N ARG A 302 -4.96 46.65 2.75
CA ARG A 302 -4.08 47.61 2.01
C ARG A 302 -2.97 46.97 1.15
N ALA A 303 -2.89 47.49 -0.08
CA ALA A 303 -1.94 47.21 -1.15
C ALA A 303 -0.67 48.12 -1.04
N PRO A 304 0.20 48.20 -2.07
CA PRO A 304 1.40 47.36 -2.27
C PRO A 304 2.71 48.17 -2.19
N GLY A 305 3.83 47.51 -1.88
CA GLY A 305 5.15 48.14 -1.76
C GLY A 305 6.26 47.38 -2.50
N VAL A 306 6.60 47.92 -3.67
CA VAL A 306 7.89 47.96 -4.38
C VAL A 306 9.10 47.33 -3.64
N CYS A 307 9.78 46.38 -4.29
CA CYS A 307 11.16 46.00 -3.94
C CYS A 307 12.13 46.58 -4.95
N GLU A 308 12.89 47.58 -4.51
CA GLU A 308 14.07 48.12 -5.18
C GLU A 308 15.31 47.29 -4.81
N THR A 309 16.13 47.03 -5.83
CA THR A 309 17.50 46.54 -5.75
C THR A 309 18.44 47.52 -5.05
N ARG A 310 19.38 47.03 -4.23
CA ARG A 310 20.70 47.69 -4.08
C ARG A 310 21.84 46.73 -3.79
N ARG A 311 22.92 47.00 -4.53
CA ARG A 311 24.27 46.43 -4.49
C ARG A 311 25.05 46.82 -3.23
N GLY A 312 26.13 46.06 -3.00
CA GLY A 312 27.37 46.48 -2.36
C GLY A 312 27.69 45.73 -1.06
N THR A 313 28.90 45.34 -0.70
CA THR A 313 30.23 45.20 -1.34
C THR A 313 31.14 44.67 -0.22
N THR A 314 32.28 44.05 -0.59
CA THR A 314 33.57 44.01 0.16
C THR A 314 33.63 43.27 1.51
N GLN A 315 34.31 42.11 1.58
CA GLN A 315 35.76 41.88 1.78
C GLN A 315 36.14 41.74 3.26
N THR A 316 36.72 40.60 3.65
CA THR A 316 38.03 40.43 4.34
C THR A 316 38.12 39.07 5.07
N THR A 317 38.99 38.19 4.56
CA THR A 317 39.84 37.25 5.32
C THR A 317 41.09 38.01 5.81
N PRO A 318 41.97 37.52 6.73
CA PRO A 318 42.36 36.14 7.06
C PRO A 318 42.40 35.92 8.61
N GLU A 319 42.92 34.89 9.28
CA GLU A 319 44.10 34.04 9.09
C GLU A 319 44.15 32.96 10.21
N ASN A 320 44.75 31.80 9.91
CA ASN A 320 45.54 30.89 10.76
C ASN A 320 45.12 30.54 12.22
N THR A 321 45.04 29.23 12.52
CA THR A 321 46.09 28.52 13.30
C THR A 321 45.93 27.00 13.38
N ARG A 322 47.10 26.36 13.52
CA ARG A 322 47.44 24.92 13.53
C ARG A 322 47.09 24.21 14.85
N GLY A 323 47.07 22.87 14.81
CA GLY A 323 47.34 21.97 15.95
C GLY A 323 46.46 20.71 15.93
N ALA A 324 46.87 19.59 15.31
CA ALA A 324 47.72 18.52 15.88
C ALA A 324 47.07 17.78 17.07
N GLY A 325 46.82 16.47 16.92
CA GLY A 325 46.52 15.58 18.05
C GLY A 325 45.82 14.26 17.70
N ARG A 326 46.58 13.28 17.21
CA ARG A 326 46.32 11.85 17.52
C ARG A 326 46.78 11.59 18.97
N PRO A 327 46.20 10.62 19.70
CA PRO A 327 46.79 9.29 19.70
C PRO A 327 45.78 8.12 19.71
N ALA A 328 46.32 6.96 19.33
CA ALA A 328 45.74 5.64 19.50
C ALA A 328 45.76 5.16 20.97
N TYR A 329 44.88 4.22 21.31
CA TYR A 329 45.12 2.95 22.04
C TYR A 329 43.86 2.51 22.81
N LYS A 330 43.17 1.48 22.33
CA LYS A 330 43.11 0.12 22.91
C LYS A 330 42.10 -0.74 22.15
#